data_AF-A0A0A0L2C9-F1
#
_entry.id   AF-A0A0A0L2C9-F1
#
_cell.length_a   1.000
_cell.length_b   1.000
_cell.length_c   1.000
_cell.angle_alpha   90.00
_cell.angle_beta   90.00
_cell.angle_gamma   90.00
#
_symmetry.space_group_name_H-M   'P 1'
#
loop_
_entity.id
_entity.type
_entity.pdbx_description
1 polymer ?
#
loop_
_entity_poly.entity_id
_entity_poly.type
_entity_poly.pdbx_seq_one_letter_code
_entity_poly.pdbx_strand_id
1 'polypeptide(L)'
;MLSFGIVEIILSQIPNFDQIWWLSIVAAIMSFTYSSIGLTLGIAKVAESGSFKGTLSGITVGTVTQSEKIWRSFQALGDIAFASSFAIVLIEVQDTIRSPPSETKTMKKAAGFSITLTTIFYMLCGCMGYAAFGNTAPGNLLTGFGFYNPFWLLDIANVSIVVHLVGAYQVFSQPVYAFVEKKVVQTWPDTPFFTKEYKLSLFSSRSSYNVNLFRLVWRTLFVCFTTIVAMLLPFFNDIVGFIGALQFWPMTVYFPVQMYVVQKKVPKWSVKWICVQTMSMGCLLISLAAAVGSISGIMLDLNVYKPFKTMY
;
A
#
# COMPACT_ATOMS: atom_id res chain seq x y z
N MET A 1 2.57 -10.29 13.54
CA MET A 1 1.29 -9.56 13.51
C MET A 1 0.92 -8.97 14.87
N LEU A 2 0.82 -9.74 15.96
CA LEU A 2 0.53 -9.18 17.30
C LEU A 2 1.52 -8.08 17.72
N SER A 3 2.83 -8.32 17.59
CA SER A 3 3.85 -7.32 17.94
C SER A 3 3.75 -6.05 17.09
N PHE A 4 3.40 -6.19 15.81
CA PHE A 4 3.13 -5.05 14.91
C PHE A 4 1.93 -4.25 15.42
N GLY A 5 0.81 -4.91 15.73
CA GLY A 5 -0.37 -4.25 16.30
C GLY A 5 -0.09 -3.53 17.63
N ILE A 6 0.75 -4.08 18.51
CA ILE A 6 1.15 -3.42 19.76
C ILE A 6 1.91 -2.12 19.48
N VAL A 7 2.87 -2.15 18.55
CA VAL A 7 3.60 -0.95 18.13
C VAL A 7 2.64 0.09 17.54
N GLU A 8 1.69 -0.35 16.70
CA GLU A 8 0.69 0.54 16.11
C GLU A 8 -0.28 1.13 17.13
N ILE A 9 -0.63 0.42 18.20
CA ILE A 9 -1.45 0.99 19.28
C ILE A 9 -0.74 2.18 19.91
N ILE A 10 0.58 2.05 20.17
CA ILE A 10 1.39 3.09 20.80
C ILE A 10 1.55 4.28 19.84
N LEU A 11 1.97 4.03 18.60
CA LEU A 11 2.21 5.08 17.61
C LEU A 11 0.92 5.80 17.19
N SER A 12 -0.20 5.06 17.10
CA SER A 12 -1.50 5.66 16.78
C SER A 12 -1.98 6.65 17.84
N GLN A 13 -1.41 6.69 19.06
CA GLN A 13 -1.78 7.72 20.03
C GLN A 13 -1.19 9.10 19.72
N ILE A 14 -0.24 9.19 18.77
CA ILE A 14 0.32 10.47 18.36
C ILE A 14 -0.77 11.27 17.60
N PRO A 15 -1.11 12.49 18.05
CA PRO A 15 -2.31 13.21 17.61
C PRO A 15 -2.37 13.50 16.11
N ASN A 16 -1.25 13.94 15.52
CA ASN A 16 -1.25 14.55 14.19
C ASN A 16 -0.07 14.08 13.32
N PHE A 17 -0.27 14.13 12.01
CA PHE A 17 0.69 13.71 10.99
C PHE A 17 1.97 14.56 10.96
N ASP A 18 1.87 15.86 11.25
CA ASP A 18 3.01 16.78 11.35
C ASP A 18 3.98 16.39 12.46
N GLN A 19 3.53 15.66 13.48
CA GLN A 19 4.38 15.16 14.57
C GLN A 19 5.08 13.84 14.20
N ILE A 20 4.65 13.19 13.12
CA ILE A 20 5.12 11.88 12.65
C ILE A 20 5.95 12.02 11.35
N TRP A 21 6.25 13.25 10.90
CA TRP A 21 7.00 13.51 9.67
C TRP A 21 8.33 12.72 9.57
N TRP A 22 9.02 12.53 10.70
CA TRP A 22 10.29 11.80 10.76
C TRP A 22 10.10 10.31 10.44
N LEU A 23 8.94 9.74 10.79
CA LEU A 23 8.61 8.35 10.52
C LEU A 23 8.47 8.12 9.01
N SER A 24 7.95 9.09 8.26
CA SER A 24 7.89 9.05 6.80
C SER A 24 9.28 8.99 6.16
N ILE A 25 10.27 9.69 6.73
CA ILE A 25 11.67 9.63 6.26
C ILE A 25 12.26 8.26 6.54
N VAL A 26 12.07 7.74 7.76
CA VAL A 26 12.54 6.40 8.12
C VAL A 26 11.91 5.34 7.22
N ALA A 27 10.59 5.41 7.00
CA ALA A 27 9.88 4.48 6.12
C ALA A 27 10.38 4.55 4.67
N ALA A 28 10.68 5.75 4.16
CA ALA A 28 11.26 5.92 2.83
C ALA A 28 12.64 5.26 2.73
N ILE A 29 13.54 5.52 3.69
CA ILE A 29 14.88 4.89 3.74
C ILE A 29 14.74 3.37 3.75
N MET A 30 13.90 2.84 4.63
CA MET A 30 13.67 1.40 4.74
C MET A 30 13.10 0.80 3.45
N SER A 31 12.25 1.57 2.72
CA SER A 31 11.74 1.18 1.39
C SER A 31 12.86 0.92 0.39
N PHE A 32 13.80 1.88 0.30
CA PHE A 32 14.95 1.76 -0.57
C PHE A 32 15.86 0.62 -0.12
N THR A 33 16.07 0.45 1.18
CA THR A 33 16.90 -0.62 1.72
C THR A 33 16.40 -2.00 1.31
N TYR A 34 15.16 -2.38 1.64
CA TYR A 34 14.68 -3.73 1.32
C TYR A 34 14.57 -3.95 -0.20
N SER A 35 14.16 -2.92 -0.96
CA SER A 35 14.01 -3.02 -2.42
C SER A 35 15.35 -3.20 -3.11
N SER A 36 16.38 -2.46 -2.68
CA SER A 36 17.74 -2.57 -3.21
C SER A 36 18.37 -3.93 -2.87
N ILE A 37 18.13 -4.44 -1.66
CA ILE A 37 18.57 -5.78 -1.26
C ILE A 37 17.90 -6.83 -2.14
N GLY A 38 16.57 -6.81 -2.25
CA GLY A 38 15.81 -7.75 -3.08
C GLY A 38 16.26 -7.74 -4.56
N LEU A 39 16.47 -6.55 -5.13
CA LEU A 39 17.00 -6.39 -6.48
C LEU A 39 18.41 -6.99 -6.61
N THR A 40 19.31 -6.65 -5.69
CA THR A 40 20.71 -7.12 -5.73
C THR A 40 20.78 -8.63 -5.59
N LEU A 41 19.96 -9.22 -4.71
CA LEU A 41 19.84 -10.68 -4.56
C LEU A 41 19.31 -11.33 -5.86
N GLY A 42 18.32 -10.71 -6.51
CA GLY A 42 17.82 -11.15 -7.82
C GLY A 42 18.91 -11.14 -8.89
N ILE A 43 19.68 -10.04 -8.99
CA ILE A 43 20.82 -9.92 -9.90
C ILE A 43 21.88 -10.98 -9.61
N ALA A 44 22.27 -11.12 -8.35
CA ALA A 44 23.27 -12.10 -7.93
C ALA A 44 22.82 -13.53 -8.26
N LYS A 45 21.52 -13.84 -8.11
CA LYS A 45 20.99 -15.17 -8.43
C LYS A 45 21.00 -15.47 -9.93
N VAL A 46 20.67 -14.48 -10.76
CA VAL A 46 20.79 -14.61 -12.22
C VAL A 46 22.25 -14.83 -12.61
N ALA A 47 23.17 -14.02 -12.06
CA ALA A 47 24.61 -14.14 -12.31
C ALA A 47 25.16 -15.52 -11.89
N GLU A 48 24.76 -16.04 -10.72
CA GLU A 48 25.13 -17.38 -10.23
C GLU A 48 24.61 -18.48 -11.16
N SER A 49 23.35 -18.36 -11.61
CA SER A 49 22.72 -19.38 -12.46
C SER A 49 23.17 -19.33 -13.92
N GLY A 50 23.84 -18.25 -14.35
CA GLY A 50 24.28 -18.04 -15.73
C GLY A 50 23.15 -18.00 -16.77
N SER A 51 21.88 -17.95 -16.36
CA SER A 51 20.73 -18.06 -17.27
C SER A 51 19.48 -17.35 -16.72
N PHE A 52 18.57 -17.00 -17.63
CA PHE A 52 17.26 -16.44 -17.29
C PHE A 52 16.24 -17.58 -17.22
N LYS A 53 15.60 -17.78 -16.06
CA LYS A 53 14.67 -18.91 -15.85
C LYS A 53 13.24 -18.67 -16.33
N GLY A 54 12.87 -17.43 -16.65
CA GLY A 54 11.52 -17.05 -17.04
C GLY A 54 11.13 -17.51 -18.44
N THR A 55 9.86 -17.82 -18.64
CA THR A 55 9.28 -18.11 -19.97
C THR A 55 8.33 -17.00 -20.41
N LEU A 56 8.14 -16.82 -21.72
CA LEU A 56 7.22 -15.78 -22.23
C LEU A 56 5.76 -16.03 -21.81
N SER A 57 5.36 -17.31 -21.76
CA SER A 57 3.98 -17.69 -21.44
C SER A 57 3.71 -17.82 -19.93
N GLY A 58 4.73 -17.65 -19.08
CA GLY A 58 4.63 -17.92 -17.66
C GLY A 58 4.37 -19.40 -17.36
N ILE A 59 3.72 -19.64 -16.20
CA ILE A 59 3.34 -20.98 -15.74
C ILE A 59 2.54 -21.73 -16.81
N THR A 60 2.90 -22.98 -17.07
CA THR A 60 2.27 -23.84 -18.08
C THR A 60 0.90 -24.35 -17.63
N VAL A 61 -0.06 -24.40 -18.58
CA VAL A 61 -1.36 -25.05 -18.36
C VAL A 61 -1.11 -26.54 -18.18
N GLY A 62 -1.55 -27.10 -17.05
CA GLY A 62 -1.21 -28.45 -16.59
C GLY A 62 -0.59 -28.44 -15.18
N THR A 63 0.24 -27.44 -14.86
CA THR A 63 0.64 -27.15 -13.47
C THR A 63 -0.48 -26.44 -12.73
N VAL A 64 -1.19 -25.55 -13.44
CA VAL A 64 -2.41 -24.88 -13.02
C VAL A 64 -3.48 -25.07 -14.10
N THR A 65 -4.74 -24.95 -13.72
CA THR A 65 -5.85 -24.93 -14.67
C THR A 65 -5.79 -23.68 -15.55
N GLN A 66 -6.44 -23.73 -16.72
CA GLN A 66 -6.53 -22.58 -17.61
C GLN A 66 -7.22 -21.38 -16.94
N SER A 67 -8.27 -21.64 -16.16
CA SER A 67 -8.98 -20.60 -15.39
C SER A 67 -8.08 -19.95 -14.36
N GLU A 68 -7.33 -20.72 -13.56
CA GLU A 68 -6.40 -20.16 -12.56
C GLU A 68 -5.32 -19.29 -13.19
N LYS A 69 -4.82 -19.70 -14.36
CA LYS A 69 -3.85 -18.88 -15.12
C LYS A 69 -4.44 -17.52 -15.50
N ILE A 70 -5.70 -17.48 -15.95
CA ILE A 70 -6.42 -16.24 -16.28
C ILE A 70 -6.63 -15.40 -15.01
N TRP A 71 -7.10 -16.01 -13.92
CA TRP A 71 -7.35 -15.30 -12.65
C TRP A 71 -6.10 -14.66 -12.07
N ARG A 72 -4.98 -15.38 -12.05
CA ARG A 72 -3.68 -14.84 -11.63
C ARG A 72 -3.20 -13.69 -12.52
N SER A 73 -3.46 -13.78 -13.84
CA SER A 73 -3.11 -12.69 -14.76
C SER A 73 -3.93 -11.42 -14.48
N PHE A 74 -5.22 -11.58 -14.18
CA PHE A 74 -6.09 -10.46 -13.83
C PHE A 74 -5.76 -9.87 -12.46
N GLN A 75 -5.53 -10.70 -11.45
CA GLN A 75 -5.06 -10.28 -10.14
C GLN A 75 -3.79 -9.43 -10.25
N ALA A 76 -2.82 -9.86 -11.08
CA ALA A 76 -1.58 -9.11 -11.29
C ALA A 76 -1.81 -7.69 -11.84
N LEU A 77 -2.87 -7.48 -12.65
CA LEU A 77 -3.27 -6.12 -13.07
C LEU A 77 -3.71 -5.27 -11.86
N GLY A 78 -4.42 -5.89 -10.92
CA GLY A 78 -4.79 -5.28 -9.64
C GLY A 78 -3.56 -4.94 -8.80
N ASP A 79 -2.59 -5.84 -8.70
CA ASP A 79 -1.34 -5.61 -7.96
C ASP A 79 -0.54 -4.43 -8.54
N ILE A 80 -0.44 -4.36 -9.87
CA ILE A 80 0.19 -3.23 -10.58
C ILE A 80 -0.56 -1.94 -10.32
N ALA A 81 -1.90 -1.98 -10.38
CA ALA A 81 -2.76 -0.84 -10.12
C ALA A 81 -2.63 -0.33 -8.68
N PHE A 82 -2.51 -1.25 -7.71
CA PHE A 82 -2.23 -0.91 -6.32
C PHE A 82 -0.86 -0.26 -6.16
N ALA A 83 0.18 -0.88 -6.71
CA ALA A 83 1.56 -0.41 -6.58
C ALA A 83 1.76 1.01 -7.16
N SER A 84 0.93 1.38 -8.14
CA SER A 84 0.97 2.68 -8.83
C SER A 84 0.03 3.73 -8.22
N SER A 85 -0.69 3.42 -7.14
CA SER A 85 -1.70 4.31 -6.56
C SER A 85 -1.11 5.17 -5.43
N PHE A 86 -0.95 6.47 -5.70
CA PHE A 86 -0.62 7.47 -4.67
C PHE A 86 -1.69 8.58 -4.56
N ALA A 87 -2.74 8.52 -5.39
CA ALA A 87 -3.79 9.53 -5.45
C ALA A 87 -4.50 9.75 -4.10
N ILE A 88 -4.54 8.71 -3.25
CA ILE A 88 -5.20 8.71 -1.94
C ILE A 88 -4.48 9.59 -0.91
N VAL A 89 -3.16 9.75 -1.04
CA VAL A 89 -2.34 10.56 -0.12
C VAL A 89 -1.86 11.86 -0.76
N LEU A 90 -2.17 12.07 -2.05
CA LEU A 90 -1.69 13.19 -2.83
C LEU A 90 -2.14 14.53 -2.23
N ILE A 91 -3.40 14.62 -1.80
CA ILE A 91 -3.98 15.86 -1.30
C ILE A 91 -3.40 16.19 0.08
N GLU A 92 -3.26 15.20 0.94
CA GLU A 92 -2.68 15.29 2.28
C GLU A 92 -1.21 15.73 2.19
N VAL A 93 -0.43 15.12 1.29
CA VAL A 93 0.94 15.56 1.05
C VAL A 93 0.96 16.99 0.52
N GLN A 94 0.10 17.33 -0.45
CA GLN A 94 0.08 18.67 -1.03
C GLN A 94 -0.32 19.76 -0.03
N ASP A 95 -1.20 19.47 0.93
CA ASP A 95 -1.64 20.39 2.00
C ASP A 95 -0.50 20.73 2.99
N THR A 96 0.52 19.87 3.09
CA THR A 96 1.70 20.11 3.96
C THR A 96 2.84 20.86 3.28
N ILE A 97 2.77 21.07 1.95
CA ILE A 97 3.85 21.73 1.21
C ILE A 97 3.83 23.24 1.48
N ARG A 98 4.98 23.78 1.92
CA ARG A 98 5.15 25.21 2.12
C ARG A 98 5.13 25.97 0.79
N SER A 99 4.34 27.03 0.73
CA SER A 99 4.38 28.07 -0.31
C SER A 99 5.13 29.32 0.17
N PRO A 100 5.86 30.05 -0.71
CA PRO A 100 6.10 29.81 -2.15
C PRO A 100 7.28 28.84 -2.47
N PRO A 101 7.35 28.23 -3.68
CA PRO A 101 6.41 28.33 -4.82
C PRO A 101 5.12 27.53 -4.59
N SER A 102 4.12 27.70 -5.48
CA SER A 102 2.81 27.03 -5.31
C SER A 102 2.95 25.52 -5.11
N GLU A 103 2.12 24.99 -4.22
CA GLU A 103 2.10 23.58 -3.81
C GLU A 103 1.96 22.67 -5.04
N THR A 104 1.13 23.06 -6.00
CA THR A 104 0.95 22.33 -7.27
C THR A 104 2.23 22.25 -8.10
N LYS A 105 3.05 23.31 -8.14
CA LYS A 105 4.30 23.32 -8.91
C LYS A 105 5.32 22.37 -8.28
N THR A 106 5.46 22.44 -6.96
CA THR A 106 6.32 21.54 -6.19
C THR A 106 5.85 20.09 -6.30
N MET A 107 4.54 19.86 -6.10
CA MET A 107 3.95 18.53 -6.14
C MET A 107 4.04 17.89 -7.52
N LYS A 108 3.86 18.66 -8.61
CA LYS A 108 4.03 18.13 -9.97
C LYS A 108 5.45 17.63 -10.24
N LYS A 109 6.46 18.36 -9.77
CA LYS A 109 7.87 17.94 -9.89
C LYS A 109 8.14 16.70 -9.03
N ALA A 110 7.68 16.71 -7.78
CA ALA A 110 7.85 15.61 -6.83
C ALA A 110 7.17 14.33 -7.32
N ALA A 111 5.91 14.43 -7.78
CA ALA A 111 5.15 13.30 -8.32
C ALA A 111 5.81 12.74 -9.58
N GLY A 112 6.25 13.59 -10.51
CA GLY A 112 6.96 13.12 -11.72
C GLY A 112 8.24 12.34 -11.38
N PHE A 113 9.04 12.84 -10.45
CA PHE A 113 10.23 12.15 -9.97
C PHE A 113 9.88 10.82 -9.27
N SER A 114 8.91 10.85 -8.35
CA SER A 114 8.49 9.67 -7.58
C SER A 114 7.94 8.56 -8.47
N ILE A 115 7.06 8.87 -9.42
CA ILE A 115 6.50 7.90 -10.38
C ILE A 115 7.61 7.29 -11.23
N THR A 116 8.55 8.11 -11.72
CA THR A 116 9.67 7.61 -12.54
C THR A 116 10.53 6.65 -11.74
N LEU A 117 10.91 7.04 -10.51
CA LEU A 117 11.77 6.26 -9.66
C LEU A 117 11.11 4.94 -9.23
N THR A 118 9.86 4.98 -8.78
CA THR A 118 9.09 3.78 -8.38
C THR A 118 8.89 2.83 -9.54
N THR A 119 8.56 3.34 -10.74
CA THR A 119 8.42 2.51 -11.95
C THR A 119 9.73 1.78 -12.27
N ILE A 120 10.87 2.47 -12.20
CA ILE A 120 12.18 1.85 -12.42
C ILE A 120 12.42 0.73 -11.41
N PHE A 121 12.21 0.98 -10.12
CA PHE A 121 12.41 -0.03 -9.08
C PHE A 121 11.47 -1.23 -9.23
N TYR A 122 10.17 -1.00 -9.49
CA TYR A 122 9.21 -2.07 -9.68
C TYR A 122 9.53 -2.92 -10.90
N MET A 123 9.89 -2.30 -12.03
CA MET A 123 10.30 -3.02 -13.23
C MET A 123 11.57 -3.81 -13.01
N LEU A 124 12.59 -3.22 -12.36
CA LEU A 124 13.84 -3.92 -12.06
C LEU A 124 13.62 -5.11 -11.11
N CYS A 125 12.90 -4.92 -10.00
CA CYS A 125 12.60 -5.99 -9.06
C CYS A 125 11.74 -7.09 -9.69
N GLY A 126 10.70 -6.73 -10.46
CA GLY A 126 9.83 -7.68 -11.15
C GLY A 126 10.59 -8.48 -12.21
N CYS A 127 11.34 -7.80 -13.09
CA CYS A 127 12.12 -8.46 -14.14
C CYS A 127 13.24 -9.33 -13.57
N MET A 128 14.03 -8.83 -12.61
CA MET A 128 15.14 -9.60 -12.03
C MET A 128 14.64 -10.73 -11.12
N GLY A 129 13.53 -10.53 -10.41
CA GLY A 129 12.87 -11.60 -9.66
C GLY A 129 12.39 -12.71 -10.58
N TYR A 130 11.70 -12.36 -11.67
CA TYR A 130 11.26 -13.34 -12.66
C TYR A 130 12.43 -14.00 -13.41
N ALA A 131 13.49 -13.26 -13.70
CA ALA A 131 14.72 -13.82 -14.25
C ALA A 131 15.37 -14.86 -13.33
N ALA A 132 15.41 -14.58 -12.02
CA ALA A 132 16.05 -15.42 -11.01
C ALA A 132 15.25 -16.71 -10.71
N PHE A 133 13.92 -16.61 -10.67
CA PHE A 133 13.02 -17.68 -10.19
C PHE A 133 12.10 -18.25 -11.26
N GLY A 134 12.00 -17.62 -12.43
CA GLY A 134 11.18 -18.06 -13.55
C GLY A 134 9.71 -18.24 -13.20
N ASN A 135 9.10 -19.29 -13.75
CA ASN A 135 7.69 -19.62 -13.52
C ASN A 135 7.37 -19.95 -12.04
N THR A 136 8.38 -20.14 -11.19
CA THR A 136 8.24 -20.37 -9.75
C THR A 136 8.50 -19.12 -8.91
N ALA A 137 8.49 -17.93 -9.53
CA ALA A 137 8.67 -16.67 -8.81
C ALA A 137 7.63 -16.52 -7.68
N PRO A 138 8.07 -16.26 -6.45
CA PRO A 138 7.16 -16.06 -5.33
C PRO A 138 6.52 -14.67 -5.40
N GLY A 139 5.32 -14.53 -4.86
CA GLY A 139 4.65 -13.22 -4.76
C GLY A 139 5.40 -12.22 -3.88
N ASN A 140 6.07 -12.70 -2.81
CA ASN A 140 7.06 -11.91 -2.09
C ASN A 140 8.47 -12.34 -2.54
N LEU A 141 9.15 -11.46 -3.28
CA LEU A 141 10.48 -11.68 -3.83
C LEU A 141 11.49 -12.20 -2.79
N LEU A 142 11.46 -11.68 -1.56
CA LEU A 142 12.42 -12.05 -0.51
C LEU A 142 12.27 -13.49 -0.03
N THR A 143 11.07 -14.07 -0.13
CA THR A 143 10.84 -15.47 0.28
C THR A 143 11.54 -16.47 -0.62
N GLY A 144 11.81 -16.11 -1.88
CA GLY A 144 12.54 -16.96 -2.82
C GLY A 144 14.01 -17.14 -2.45
N PHE A 145 14.55 -16.28 -1.59
CA PHE A 145 15.95 -16.31 -1.14
C PHE A 145 16.13 -16.98 0.23
N GLY A 146 15.14 -17.70 0.76
CA GLY A 146 15.07 -18.13 2.17
C GLY A 146 16.35 -18.67 2.85
N PHE A 147 17.27 -19.32 2.12
CA PHE A 147 18.56 -19.79 2.64
C PHE A 147 19.79 -19.14 1.98
N TYR A 148 19.64 -17.94 1.42
CA TYR A 148 20.71 -17.25 0.73
C TYR A 148 21.78 -16.81 1.72
N ASN A 149 23.01 -17.28 1.52
CA ASN A 149 24.15 -16.80 2.27
C ASN A 149 24.58 -15.43 1.73
N PRO A 150 24.60 -14.36 2.55
CA PRO A 150 24.49 -14.39 4.00
C PRO A 150 23.08 -14.07 4.56
N PHE A 151 22.63 -14.88 5.53
CA PHE A 151 21.31 -14.77 6.16
C PHE A 151 21.00 -13.40 6.78
N TRP A 152 22.01 -12.73 7.35
CA TRP A 152 21.84 -11.42 7.98
C TRP A 152 21.30 -10.36 7.01
N LEU A 153 21.62 -10.48 5.71
CA LEU A 153 21.17 -9.52 4.71
C LEU A 153 19.66 -9.65 4.46
N LEU A 154 19.15 -10.89 4.47
CA LEU A 154 17.73 -11.17 4.36
C LEU A 154 16.98 -10.71 5.62
N ASP A 155 17.57 -10.88 6.80
CA ASP A 155 17.00 -10.38 8.06
C ASP A 155 16.88 -8.85 8.06
N ILE A 156 17.92 -8.14 7.62
CA ILE A 156 17.86 -6.68 7.46
C ILE A 156 16.73 -6.28 6.52
N ALA A 157 16.59 -6.95 5.37
CA ALA A 157 15.53 -6.64 4.41
C ALA A 157 14.13 -6.85 5.03
N ASN A 158 13.92 -7.94 5.76
CA ASN A 158 12.64 -8.21 6.44
C ASN A 158 12.36 -7.20 7.56
N VAL A 159 13.36 -6.84 8.37
CA VAL A 159 13.22 -5.79 9.39
C VAL A 159 12.89 -4.44 8.73
N SER A 160 13.55 -4.08 7.64
CA SER A 160 13.25 -2.88 6.87
C SER A 160 11.82 -2.88 6.35
N ILE A 161 11.29 -4.00 5.85
CA ILE A 161 9.86 -4.11 5.47
C ILE A 161 8.97 -3.81 6.66
N VAL A 162 9.22 -4.41 7.82
CA VAL A 162 8.40 -4.18 9.02
C VAL A 162 8.41 -2.70 9.42
N VAL A 163 9.58 -2.08 9.49
CA VAL A 163 9.69 -0.65 9.86
C VAL A 163 9.05 0.26 8.81
N HIS A 164 9.19 -0.05 7.52
CA HIS A 164 8.49 0.65 6.46
C HIS A 164 6.97 0.59 6.63
N LEU A 165 6.43 -0.61 6.86
CA LEU A 165 4.99 -0.85 7.02
C LEU A 165 4.43 -0.16 8.25
N VAL A 166 5.22 0.00 9.32
CA VAL A 166 4.83 0.80 10.49
C VAL A 166 4.56 2.26 10.09
N GLY A 167 5.48 2.84 9.33
CA GLY A 167 5.29 4.19 8.81
C GLY A 167 4.08 4.31 7.87
N ALA A 168 3.93 3.35 6.95
CA ALA A 168 2.81 3.32 6.02
C ALA A 168 1.46 3.24 6.76
N TYR A 169 1.34 2.38 7.78
CA TYR A 169 0.12 2.25 8.58
C TYR A 169 -0.30 3.59 9.20
N GLN A 170 0.65 4.34 9.75
CA GLN A 170 0.39 5.67 10.31
C GLN A 170 -0.08 6.66 9.25
N VAL A 171 0.57 6.69 8.08
CA VAL A 171 0.16 7.58 6.97
C VAL A 171 -1.29 7.36 6.56
N PHE A 172 -1.73 6.10 6.47
CA PHE A 172 -3.10 5.77 6.05
C PHE A 172 -4.13 5.86 7.18
N SER A 173 -3.76 5.59 8.43
CA SER A 173 -4.71 5.55 9.55
C SER A 173 -5.03 6.94 10.12
N GLN A 174 -4.07 7.87 10.10
CA GLN A 174 -4.24 9.21 10.67
C GLN A 174 -5.40 10.01 10.04
N PRO A 175 -5.59 10.04 8.71
CA PRO A 175 -6.77 10.69 8.10
C PRO A 175 -8.10 10.07 8.56
N VAL A 176 -8.14 8.75 8.74
CA VAL A 176 -9.34 8.04 9.24
C VAL A 176 -9.64 8.45 10.67
N TYR A 177 -8.61 8.50 11.53
CA TYR A 177 -8.74 8.97 12.91
C TYR A 177 -9.25 10.40 12.96
N ALA A 178 -8.62 11.31 12.21
CA ALA A 178 -9.01 12.72 12.17
C ALA A 178 -10.46 12.90 11.70
N PHE A 179 -10.89 12.15 10.68
CA PHE A 179 -12.27 12.19 10.17
C PHE A 179 -13.29 11.75 11.22
N VAL A 180 -13.07 10.59 11.85
CA VAL A 180 -14.00 10.05 12.86
C VAL A 180 -14.03 10.93 14.10
N GLU A 181 -12.87 11.32 14.62
CA GLU A 181 -12.78 12.18 15.81
C GLU A 181 -13.46 13.53 15.60
N LYS A 182 -13.20 14.19 14.46
CA LYS A 182 -13.84 15.45 14.12
C LYS A 182 -15.36 15.32 14.05
N LYS A 183 -15.85 14.26 13.41
CA LYS A 183 -17.30 14.02 13.26
C LYS A 183 -17.97 13.76 14.61
N VAL A 184 -17.35 12.98 15.48
CA VAL A 184 -17.86 12.66 16.82
C VAL A 184 -17.92 13.92 17.68
N VAL A 185 -16.85 14.72 17.70
CA VAL A 185 -16.81 15.99 18.46
C VAL A 185 -17.85 16.99 17.96
N GLN A 186 -18.06 17.08 16.64
CA GLN A 186 -19.09 17.95 16.06
C GLN A 186 -20.52 17.48 16.35
N THR A 187 -20.73 16.18 16.50
CA THR A 187 -22.06 15.61 16.73
C THR A 187 -22.46 15.66 18.21
N TRP A 188 -21.50 15.48 19.12
CA TRP A 188 -21.73 15.45 20.57
C TRP A 188 -20.77 16.40 21.33
N PRO A 189 -20.89 17.71 21.11
CA PRO A 189 -19.96 18.69 21.70
C PRO A 189 -20.04 18.75 23.23
N ASP A 190 -21.21 18.49 23.81
CA ASP A 190 -21.45 18.66 25.26
C ASP A 190 -21.03 17.43 26.08
N THR A 191 -20.56 16.35 25.44
CA THR A 191 -20.19 15.11 26.14
C THR A 191 -18.71 15.13 26.53
N PRO A 192 -18.36 15.15 27.84
CA PRO A 192 -16.97 15.27 28.29
C PRO A 192 -16.07 14.13 27.81
N PHE A 193 -16.61 12.93 27.60
CA PHE A 193 -15.83 11.79 27.10
C PHE A 193 -15.24 12.06 25.71
N PHE A 194 -15.96 12.78 24.85
CA PHE A 194 -15.53 13.10 23.49
C PHE A 194 -14.69 14.38 23.42
N THR A 195 -14.99 15.39 24.24
CA THR A 195 -14.39 16.73 24.11
C THR A 195 -13.33 17.07 25.15
N LYS A 196 -13.27 16.37 26.28
CA LYS A 196 -12.31 16.68 27.34
C LYS A 196 -10.91 16.20 26.97
N GLU A 197 -9.96 17.12 26.98
CA GLU A 197 -8.54 16.82 26.86
C GLU A 197 -7.88 16.82 28.24
N TYR A 198 -7.21 15.71 28.57
CA TYR A 198 -6.44 15.53 29.78
C TYR A 198 -4.97 15.79 29.45
N LYS A 199 -4.34 16.73 30.14
CA LYS A 199 -2.89 16.99 29.99
C LYS A 199 -2.12 15.98 30.80
N LEU A 200 -1.50 15.02 30.12
CA LEU A 200 -0.55 14.10 30.74
C LEU A 200 0.86 14.67 30.57
N SER A 201 1.51 14.93 31.71
CA SER A 201 2.94 15.16 31.78
C SER A 201 3.61 13.79 31.84
N LEU A 202 4.13 13.34 30.71
CA LEU A 202 4.89 12.09 30.63
C LEU A 202 6.38 12.44 30.70
N PHE A 203 7.07 11.86 31.69
CA PHE A 203 8.52 11.85 31.87
C PHE A 203 9.25 13.19 31.64
N SER A 204 9.41 14.00 32.70
CA SER A 204 10.41 15.08 32.83
C SER A 204 10.76 15.86 31.55
N SER A 205 9.78 16.13 30.69
CA SER A 205 9.94 16.79 29.42
C SER A 205 8.93 17.91 29.34
N ARG A 206 9.36 19.05 28.78
CA ARG A 206 8.57 20.29 28.64
C ARG A 206 7.34 20.16 27.74
N SER A 207 7.08 19.00 27.14
CA SER A 207 5.96 18.78 26.23
C SER A 207 4.78 18.12 26.96
N SER A 208 3.71 18.89 27.20
CA SER A 208 2.44 18.38 27.71
C SER A 208 1.67 17.68 26.59
N TYR A 209 1.33 16.40 26.76
CA TYR A 209 0.52 15.65 25.81
C TYR A 209 -0.96 15.72 26.17
N ASN A 210 -1.78 16.19 25.24
CA ASN A 210 -3.24 16.18 25.39
C ASN A 210 -3.78 14.80 25.01
N VAL A 211 -4.31 14.09 26.00
CA VAL A 211 -4.93 12.78 25.83
C VAL A 211 -6.43 12.91 25.99
N ASN A 212 -7.16 12.35 25.03
CA ASN A 212 -8.60 12.28 25.04
C ASN A 212 -9.00 10.80 25.20
N LEU A 213 -9.94 10.51 26.12
CA LEU A 213 -10.33 9.13 26.43
C LEU A 213 -10.97 8.44 25.23
N PHE A 214 -11.80 9.16 24.47
CA PHE A 214 -12.38 8.63 23.24
C PHE A 214 -11.29 8.28 22.21
N ARG A 215 -10.34 9.19 21.96
CA ARG A 215 -9.21 8.94 21.05
C ARG A 215 -8.45 7.67 21.44
N LEU A 216 -8.13 7.51 22.72
CA LEU A 216 -7.40 6.35 23.22
C LEU A 216 -8.16 5.05 22.96
N VAL A 217 -9.44 4.99 23.33
CA VAL A 217 -10.27 3.79 23.16
C VAL A 217 -10.50 3.49 21.68
N TRP A 218 -10.94 4.47 20.90
CA TRP A 218 -11.28 4.30 19.49
C TRP A 218 -10.07 3.87 18.65
N ARG A 219 -8.93 4.57 18.77
CA ARG A 219 -7.73 4.23 18.00
C ARG A 219 -7.20 2.85 18.38
N THR A 220 -7.26 2.47 19.65
CA THR A 220 -6.87 1.12 20.10
C THR A 220 -7.80 0.05 19.51
N LEU A 221 -9.11 0.26 19.56
CA LEU A 221 -10.09 -0.66 18.96
C LEU A 221 -9.90 -0.79 17.45
N PHE A 222 -9.61 0.31 16.77
CA PHE A 222 -9.32 0.31 15.34
C PHE A 222 -8.07 -0.54 15.01
N VAL A 223 -6.96 -0.34 15.73
CA VAL A 223 -5.74 -1.14 15.53
C VAL A 223 -5.97 -2.62 15.87
N CYS A 224 -6.69 -2.93 16.94
CA CYS A 224 -7.07 -4.31 17.26
C CYS A 224 -7.89 -4.94 16.12
N PHE A 225 -8.87 -4.20 15.59
CA PHE A 225 -9.70 -4.67 14.48
C PHE A 225 -8.87 -4.94 13.22
N THR A 226 -8.06 -3.99 12.76
CA THR A 226 -7.21 -4.17 11.57
C THR A 226 -6.20 -5.31 11.75
N THR A 227 -5.66 -5.48 12.96
CA THR A 227 -4.75 -6.57 13.31
C THR A 227 -5.45 -7.94 13.22
N ILE A 228 -6.68 -8.06 13.72
CA ILE A 228 -7.47 -9.29 13.60
C ILE A 228 -7.78 -9.60 12.14
N VAL A 229 -8.21 -8.60 11.36
CA VAL A 229 -8.49 -8.76 9.92
C VAL A 229 -7.24 -9.24 9.18
N ALA A 230 -6.08 -8.65 9.46
CA ALA A 230 -4.80 -9.06 8.87
C ALA A 230 -4.40 -10.51 9.22
N MET A 231 -4.78 -11.00 10.40
CA MET A 231 -4.55 -12.40 10.78
C MET A 231 -5.51 -13.37 10.10
N LEU A 232 -6.75 -12.94 9.82
CA LEU A 232 -7.77 -13.76 9.18
C LEU A 232 -7.56 -13.90 7.67
N LEU A 233 -6.91 -12.91 7.04
CA LEU A 233 -6.74 -12.84 5.59
C LEU A 233 -5.26 -12.68 5.21
N PRO A 234 -4.40 -13.71 5.39
CA PRO A 234 -2.97 -13.62 5.10
C PRO A 234 -2.62 -13.75 3.59
N PHE A 235 -3.56 -13.46 2.68
CA PHE A 235 -3.40 -13.59 1.23
C PHE A 235 -2.98 -12.26 0.61
N PHE A 236 -1.71 -11.89 0.83
CA PHE A 236 -1.25 -10.52 0.54
C PHE A 236 -1.54 -10.07 -0.91
N ASN A 237 -1.15 -10.86 -1.92
CA ASN A 237 -1.34 -10.45 -3.32
C ASN A 237 -2.83 -10.40 -3.70
N ASP A 238 -3.65 -11.34 -3.23
CA ASP A 238 -5.07 -11.35 -3.61
C ASP A 238 -5.81 -10.17 -2.99
N ILE A 239 -5.50 -9.85 -1.72
CA ILE A 239 -6.06 -8.69 -1.03
C ILE A 239 -5.57 -7.38 -1.65
N VAL A 240 -4.28 -7.27 -1.93
CA VAL A 240 -3.69 -6.06 -2.53
C VAL A 240 -4.21 -5.85 -3.95
N GLY A 241 -4.30 -6.90 -4.76
CA GLY A 241 -4.89 -6.85 -6.09
C GLY A 241 -6.36 -6.44 -6.06
N PHE A 242 -7.12 -6.92 -5.07
CA PHE A 242 -8.52 -6.52 -4.87
C PHE A 242 -8.66 -5.05 -4.48
N ILE A 243 -7.86 -4.58 -3.52
CA ILE A 243 -7.83 -3.16 -3.13
C ILE A 243 -7.41 -2.30 -4.33
N GLY A 244 -6.40 -2.73 -5.07
CA GLY A 244 -5.94 -2.12 -6.32
C GLY A 244 -7.06 -1.95 -7.33
N ALA A 245 -7.80 -3.02 -7.60
CA ALA A 245 -8.96 -3.02 -8.49
C ALA A 245 -10.05 -2.04 -8.04
N LEU A 246 -10.38 -2.03 -6.74
CA LEU A 246 -11.43 -1.16 -6.20
C LEU A 246 -11.04 0.32 -6.21
N GLN A 247 -9.77 0.65 -5.91
CA GLN A 247 -9.35 2.04 -5.77
C GLN A 247 -8.97 2.69 -7.11
N PHE A 248 -8.39 1.92 -8.03
CA PHE A 248 -7.72 2.46 -9.21
C PHE A 248 -8.68 3.22 -10.12
N TRP A 249 -9.78 2.59 -10.55
CA TRP A 249 -10.72 3.27 -11.44
C TRP A 249 -11.40 4.48 -10.79
N PRO A 250 -12.07 4.40 -9.62
CA PRO A 250 -12.82 5.52 -9.09
C PRO A 250 -11.90 6.68 -8.67
N MET A 251 -10.80 6.39 -7.97
CA MET A 251 -9.97 7.43 -7.34
C MET A 251 -8.85 7.93 -8.25
N THR A 252 -8.17 7.04 -8.99
CA THR A 252 -7.01 7.43 -9.80
C THR A 252 -7.40 7.86 -11.22
N VAL A 253 -8.50 7.33 -11.76
CA VAL A 253 -8.90 7.57 -13.15
C VAL A 253 -10.17 8.40 -13.27
N TYR A 254 -11.30 7.86 -12.86
CA TYR A 254 -12.63 8.44 -13.08
C TYR A 254 -12.75 9.82 -12.45
N PHE A 255 -12.49 9.94 -11.15
CA PHE A 255 -12.67 11.22 -10.45
C PHE A 255 -11.78 12.33 -11.02
N PRO A 256 -10.45 12.13 -11.22
CA PRO A 256 -9.60 13.13 -11.87
C PRO A 256 -10.00 13.46 -13.31
N VAL A 257 -10.45 12.47 -14.10
CA VAL A 257 -10.93 12.70 -15.48
C VAL A 257 -12.19 13.57 -15.48
N GLN A 258 -13.16 13.29 -14.60
CA GLN A 258 -14.37 14.12 -14.51
C GLN A 258 -14.04 15.53 -14.01
N MET A 259 -13.18 15.66 -13.01
CA MET A 259 -12.67 16.96 -12.56
C MET A 259 -12.03 17.73 -13.72
N TYR A 260 -11.18 17.08 -14.52
CA TYR A 260 -10.55 17.70 -15.68
C TYR A 260 -11.57 18.18 -16.72
N VAL A 261 -12.55 17.35 -17.07
CA VAL A 261 -13.61 17.70 -18.04
C VAL A 261 -14.40 18.93 -17.57
N VAL A 262 -14.79 18.98 -16.29
CA VAL A 262 -15.54 20.11 -15.71
C VAL A 262 -14.67 21.36 -15.63
N GLN A 263 -13.46 21.25 -15.06
CA GLN A 263 -12.57 22.41 -14.83
C GLN A 263 -12.05 23.03 -16.13
N LYS A 264 -11.77 22.20 -17.15
CA LYS A 264 -11.33 22.67 -18.47
C LYS A 264 -12.48 22.92 -19.45
N LYS A 265 -13.74 22.76 -19.01
CA LYS A 265 -14.95 22.92 -19.83
C LYS A 265 -14.83 22.20 -21.18
N VAL A 266 -14.36 20.96 -21.15
CA VAL A 266 -14.13 20.18 -22.37
C VAL A 266 -15.48 19.92 -23.06
N PRO A 267 -15.68 20.30 -24.33
CA PRO A 267 -16.96 20.11 -25.00
C PRO A 267 -17.32 18.63 -25.10
N LYS A 268 -18.55 18.28 -24.71
CA LYS A 268 -19.09 16.92 -24.88
C LYS A 268 -18.97 16.51 -26.35
N TRP A 269 -18.63 15.24 -26.60
CA TRP A 269 -18.43 14.68 -27.93
C TRP A 269 -17.28 15.25 -28.76
N SER A 270 -16.48 16.17 -28.22
CA SER A 270 -15.19 16.51 -28.83
C SER A 270 -14.27 15.29 -28.83
N VAL A 271 -13.31 15.25 -29.77
CA VAL A 271 -12.29 14.19 -29.82
C VAL A 271 -11.59 14.02 -28.47
N LYS A 272 -11.24 15.14 -27.81
CA LYS A 272 -10.62 15.12 -26.48
C LYS A 272 -11.53 14.47 -25.42
N TRP A 273 -12.82 14.79 -25.42
CA TRP A 273 -13.78 14.20 -24.50
C TRP A 273 -13.91 12.69 -24.75
N ILE A 274 -14.06 12.27 -26.01
CA ILE A 274 -14.15 10.86 -26.38
C ILE A 274 -12.88 10.11 -25.92
N CYS A 275 -11.68 10.64 -26.19
CA CYS A 275 -10.43 10.02 -25.76
C CYS A 275 -10.36 9.79 -24.25
N VAL A 276 -10.67 10.81 -23.43
CA VAL A 276 -10.57 10.67 -21.96
C VAL A 276 -11.66 9.76 -21.39
N GLN A 277 -12.86 9.73 -21.97
CA GLN A 277 -13.91 8.80 -21.55
C GLN A 277 -13.61 7.36 -21.96
N THR A 278 -13.12 7.13 -23.19
CA THR A 278 -12.71 5.80 -23.64
C THR A 278 -11.57 5.24 -22.78
N MET A 279 -10.58 6.08 -22.44
CA MET A 279 -9.52 5.71 -21.50
C MET A 279 -10.10 5.32 -20.13
N SER A 280 -11.02 6.13 -19.58
CA SER A 280 -11.66 5.83 -18.29
C SER A 280 -12.45 4.52 -18.33
N MET A 281 -13.19 4.26 -19.41
CA MET A 281 -13.92 3.00 -19.60
C MET A 281 -12.98 1.79 -19.76
N GLY A 282 -11.86 1.94 -20.46
CA GLY A 282 -10.83 0.91 -20.53
C GLY A 282 -10.26 0.56 -19.16
N CYS A 283 -9.93 1.57 -18.35
CA CYS A 283 -9.48 1.37 -16.97
C CYS A 283 -10.56 0.74 -16.07
N LEU A 284 -11.85 1.02 -16.31
CA LEU A 284 -12.94 0.34 -15.61
C LEU A 284 -12.94 -1.15 -15.90
N LEU A 285 -12.85 -1.54 -17.18
CA LEU A 285 -12.82 -2.94 -17.59
C LEU A 285 -11.63 -3.68 -17.00
N ILE A 286 -10.44 -3.06 -16.99
CA ILE A 286 -9.24 -3.60 -16.34
C ILE A 286 -9.47 -3.80 -14.84
N SER A 287 -10.09 -2.81 -14.18
CA SER A 287 -10.38 -2.90 -12.74
C SER A 287 -11.40 -4.00 -12.42
N LEU A 288 -12.43 -4.16 -13.26
CA LEU A 288 -13.40 -5.25 -13.10
C LEU A 288 -12.75 -6.62 -13.30
N ALA A 289 -11.91 -6.77 -14.33
CA ALA A 289 -11.16 -8.01 -14.55
C ALA A 289 -10.26 -8.33 -13.35
N ALA A 290 -9.51 -7.34 -12.87
CA ALA A 290 -8.65 -7.47 -11.69
C ALA A 290 -9.44 -7.87 -10.44
N ALA A 291 -10.60 -7.25 -10.19
CA ALA A 291 -11.46 -7.60 -9.08
C ALA A 291 -11.92 -9.07 -9.15
N VAL A 292 -12.34 -9.54 -10.33
CA VAL A 292 -12.74 -10.95 -10.53
C VAL A 292 -11.57 -11.90 -10.28
N GLY A 293 -10.38 -11.57 -10.79
CA GLY A 293 -9.16 -12.34 -10.58
C GLY A 293 -8.81 -12.46 -9.09
N SER A 294 -8.75 -11.34 -8.39
CA SER A 294 -8.45 -11.29 -6.95
C SER A 294 -9.50 -11.97 -6.08
N ILE A 295 -10.81 -11.79 -6.36
CA ILE A 295 -11.87 -12.51 -5.64
C ILE A 295 -11.71 -14.03 -5.82
N SER A 296 -11.42 -14.47 -7.04
CA SER A 296 -11.21 -15.89 -7.33
C SER A 296 -10.00 -16.43 -6.57
N GLY A 297 -8.90 -15.66 -6.50
CA GLY A 297 -7.73 -16.00 -5.70
C GLY A 297 -8.04 -16.11 -4.20
N ILE A 298 -8.71 -15.12 -3.61
CA ILE A 298 -9.16 -15.15 -2.21
C ILE A 298 -10.02 -16.39 -1.94
N MET A 299 -10.98 -16.71 -2.82
CA MET A 299 -11.85 -17.87 -2.64
C MET A 299 -11.08 -19.19 -2.68
N LEU A 300 -10.13 -19.34 -3.60
CA LEU A 300 -9.29 -20.53 -3.70
C LEU A 300 -8.44 -20.70 -2.44
N ASP A 301 -7.83 -19.62 -1.96
CA ASP A 301 -6.98 -19.65 -0.77
C ASP A 301 -7.78 -19.90 0.52
N LEU A 302 -8.97 -19.30 0.65
CA LEU A 302 -9.87 -19.52 1.80
C LEU A 302 -10.34 -20.96 1.92
N ASN A 303 -10.48 -21.70 0.81
CA ASN A 303 -10.87 -23.11 0.85
C ASN A 303 -9.80 -24.01 1.51
N VAL A 304 -8.53 -23.60 1.45
CA VAL A 304 -7.41 -24.35 2.01
C VAL A 304 -7.03 -23.82 3.40
N TYR A 305 -7.20 -22.51 3.61
CA TYR A 305 -6.78 -21.84 4.83
C TYR A 305 -7.63 -22.21 6.04
N LYS A 306 -6.95 -22.52 7.16
CA LYS A 306 -7.59 -22.74 8.47
C LYS A 306 -7.12 -21.65 9.42
N PRO A 307 -8.00 -20.68 9.78
CA PRO A 307 -7.64 -19.59 10.66
C PRO A 307 -7.03 -20.09 11.97
N PHE A 308 -5.94 -19.45 12.40
CA PHE A 308 -5.27 -19.68 13.68
C PHE A 308 -4.75 -21.11 13.91
N LYS A 309 -4.61 -21.93 12.87
CA LYS A 309 -3.89 -23.22 12.96
C LYS A 309 -2.45 -23.04 12.48
N THR A 310 -1.49 -23.22 13.38
CA THR A 310 -0.09 -23.40 13.02
C THR A 310 0.12 -24.84 12.53
N MET A 311 0.39 -24.99 11.24
CA MET A 311 0.97 -26.23 10.71
C MET A 311 2.43 -26.24 11.19
N TYR A 312 2.71 -27.02 12.23
CA TYR A 312 4.07 -27.36 12.65
C TYR A 312 4.64 -28.45 11.74
#